data_AF-A0A9D7M767-F1
#
_entry.id   AF-A0A9D7M767-F1
#
_cell.length_a   1.000
_cell.length_b   1.000
_cell.length_c   1.000
_cell.angle_alpha   90.00
_cell.angle_beta   90.00
_cell.angle_gamma   90.00
#
_symmetry.space_group_name_H-M   'P 1'
#
loop_
_entity.id
_entity.type
_entity.pdbx_description
1 polymer ?
#
loop_
_entity_poly.entity_id
_entity_poly.type
_entity_poly.pdbx_seq_one_letter_code
_entity_poly.pdbx_strand_id
1 'polypeptide(L)'
;MVSLEHSGNFIWSSATLYTEEIRLARAKWFNTFLNEFPEATPQQLREFHKYTKGNDPKNGLVINRDNIVQTQSITQAVIENNKVELHHDDLLTSNAYTNSLLIV
;
A
#
# COMPACT_ATOMS: atom_id res chain seq x y z
N MET A 1 -3.75 0.41 -23.73
CA MET A 1 -4.27 0.64 -22.36
C MET A 1 -4.36 -0.72 -21.70
N VAL A 2 -3.80 -0.93 -20.51
CA VAL A 2 -3.91 -2.23 -19.83
C VAL A 2 -5.28 -2.27 -19.17
N SER A 3 -6.11 -3.26 -19.51
CA SER A 3 -7.39 -3.51 -18.83
C SER A 3 -7.09 -4.24 -17.52
N LEU A 4 -7.72 -3.82 -16.42
CA LEU A 4 -7.63 -4.50 -15.14
C LEU A 4 -8.90 -5.31 -14.91
N GLU A 5 -8.74 -6.53 -14.43
CA GLU A 5 -9.87 -7.38 -14.04
C GLU A 5 -10.46 -6.88 -12.73
N HIS A 6 -11.80 -6.80 -12.64
CA HIS A 6 -12.47 -6.24 -11.46
C HIS A 6 -12.19 -7.01 -10.16
N SER A 7 -11.95 -8.32 -10.27
CA SER A 7 -11.63 -9.21 -9.15
C SER A 7 -10.12 -9.42 -8.97
N GLY A 8 -9.28 -8.68 -9.69
CA GLY A 8 -7.84 -8.82 -9.62
C GLY A 8 -7.22 -8.03 -8.47
N ASN A 9 -6.12 -8.54 -7.92
CA ASN A 9 -5.30 -7.84 -6.96
C ASN A 9 -4.18 -7.10 -7.69
N PHE A 10 -4.05 -5.79 -7.48
CA PHE A 10 -3.05 -4.97 -8.16
C PHE A 10 -2.28 -4.06 -7.20
N ILE A 11 -1.01 -3.82 -7.51
CA ILE A 11 -0.17 -2.82 -6.86
C ILE A 11 0.19 -1.72 -7.85
N TRP A 12 0.13 -0.47 -7.41
CA TRP A 12 0.56 0.68 -8.19
C TRP A 12 1.94 1.18 -7.73
N SER A 13 2.72 1.69 -8.68
CA SER A 13 3.99 2.37 -8.39
C SER A 13 4.18 3.52 -9.37
N SER A 14 4.51 4.70 -8.85
CA SER A 14 4.70 5.91 -9.68
C SER A 14 5.78 5.72 -10.73
N ALA A 15 5.41 5.88 -12.00
CA ALA A 15 6.33 5.77 -13.13
C ALA A 15 7.37 6.90 -13.18
N THR A 16 7.09 8.05 -12.56
CA THR A 16 8.04 9.16 -12.48
C THR A 16 9.02 9.01 -11.32
N LEU A 17 8.69 8.20 -10.31
CA LEU A 17 9.50 8.05 -9.09
C LEU A 17 10.37 6.78 -9.11
N TYR A 18 9.97 5.76 -9.87
CA TYR A 18 10.59 4.44 -9.91
C TYR A 18 10.90 4.01 -11.34
N THR A 19 12.11 3.50 -11.55
CA THR A 19 12.50 2.85 -12.80
C THR A 19 11.63 1.62 -13.07
N GLU A 20 11.64 1.11 -14.30
CA GLU A 20 10.96 -0.14 -14.64
C GLU A 20 11.38 -1.30 -13.75
N GLU A 21 12.68 -1.45 -13.49
CA GLU A 21 13.22 -2.50 -12.63
C GLU A 21 12.62 -2.45 -11.21
N ILE A 22 12.53 -1.26 -10.61
CA ILE A 22 11.95 -1.11 -9.26
C ILE A 22 10.44 -1.37 -9.27
N ARG A 23 9.72 -0.97 -10.33
CA ARG A 23 8.29 -1.28 -10.47
C ARG A 23 8.06 -2.80 -10.58
N LEU A 24 8.89 -3.51 -11.35
CA LEU A 24 8.84 -4.97 -11.45
C LEU A 24 9.19 -5.66 -10.13
N ALA A 25 10.17 -5.15 -9.39
CA ALA A 25 10.51 -5.67 -8.06
C ALA A 25 9.35 -5.54 -7.08
N ARG A 26 8.66 -4.39 -7.06
CA ARG A 26 7.47 -4.17 -6.21
C ARG A 26 6.29 -5.05 -6.60
N ALA A 27 6.04 -5.21 -7.89
CA ALA A 27 5.04 -6.16 -8.38
C ALA A 27 5.36 -7.59 -7.93
N LYS A 28 6.65 -7.99 -7.98
CA LYS A 28 7.10 -9.29 -7.48
C LYS A 28 6.87 -9.44 -5.97
N TRP A 29 7.18 -8.42 -5.16
CA TRP A 29 6.94 -8.48 -3.71
C TRP A 29 5.46 -8.65 -3.38
N PHE A 30 4.58 -7.95 -4.10
CA PHE A 30 3.15 -8.07 -3.93
C PHE A 30 2.63 -9.45 -4.33
N ASN A 31 3.08 -9.99 -5.47
CA ASN A 31 2.73 -11.35 -5.89
C ASN A 31 3.23 -12.41 -4.91
N THR A 32 4.44 -12.25 -4.36
CA THR A 32 4.94 -13.13 -3.30
C THR A 32 4.04 -13.07 -2.06
N PHE A 33 3.65 -11.87 -1.63
CA PHE A 33 2.73 -11.68 -0.52
C PHE A 33 1.37 -12.36 -0.76
N LEU A 34 0.77 -12.20 -1.94
CA LEU A 34 -0.50 -12.84 -2.27
C LEU A 34 -0.41 -14.36 -2.39
N ASN A 35 0.74 -14.91 -2.78
CA ASN A 35 0.95 -16.36 -2.78
C ASN A 35 1.02 -16.92 -1.35
N GLU A 36 1.52 -16.15 -0.41
CA GLU A 36 1.57 -16.52 1.02
C GLU A 36 0.23 -16.28 1.72
N PHE A 37 -0.47 -15.20 1.34
CA PHE A 37 -1.77 -14.80 1.88
C PHE A 37 -2.80 -14.58 0.77
N PRO A 38 -3.36 -15.64 0.17
CA PRO A 38 -4.32 -15.51 -0.92
C PRO A 38 -5.58 -14.72 -0.55
N GLU A 39 -6.02 -14.87 0.70
CA GLU A 39 -7.15 -14.16 1.32
C GLU A 39 -6.66 -13.16 2.36
N ALA A 40 -5.70 -12.31 1.98
CA ALA A 40 -5.08 -11.35 2.88
C ALA A 40 -6.12 -10.45 3.57
N THR A 41 -6.09 -10.42 4.89
CA THR A 41 -6.93 -9.52 5.69
C THR A 41 -6.52 -8.06 5.48
N PRO A 42 -7.41 -7.09 5.76
CA PRO A 42 -7.07 -5.68 5.71
C PRO A 42 -5.82 -5.32 6.54
N GLN A 43 -5.66 -5.92 7.72
CA GLN A 43 -4.48 -5.72 8.55
C GLN A 43 -3.21 -6.22 7.88
N GLN A 44 -3.21 -7.47 7.36
CA GLN A 44 -2.05 -8.03 6.67
C GLN A 44 -1.64 -7.18 5.46
N LEU A 45 -2.61 -6.65 4.71
CA LEU A 45 -2.31 -5.77 3.59
C LEU A 45 -1.69 -4.43 4.02
N ARG A 46 -2.13 -3.85 5.15
CA ARG A 46 -1.49 -2.65 5.73
C ARG A 46 -0.07 -2.94 6.18
N GLU A 47 0.14 -4.05 6.89
CA GLU A 47 1.46 -4.47 7.36
C GLU A 47 2.42 -4.77 6.20
N PHE A 48 1.93 -5.42 5.15
CA PHE A 48 2.67 -5.58 3.89
C PHE A 48 3.13 -4.22 3.36
N HIS A 49 2.22 -3.24 3.23
CA HIS A 49 2.57 -1.91 2.73
C HIS A 49 3.61 -1.22 3.63
N LYS A 50 3.40 -1.28 4.95
CA LYS A 50 4.20 -0.54 5.94
C LYS A 50 5.61 -1.08 6.10
N TYR A 51 5.80 -2.40 6.02
CA TYR A 51 7.04 -3.05 6.46
C TYR A 51 7.84 -3.72 5.33
N THR A 52 7.23 -3.97 4.16
CA THR A 52 7.95 -4.63 3.06
C THR A 52 9.14 -3.80 2.60
N LYS A 53 10.32 -4.40 2.71
CA LYS A 53 11.62 -3.76 2.39
C LYS A 53 11.85 -2.47 3.19
N GLY A 54 11.44 -2.44 4.46
CA GLY A 54 11.63 -1.29 5.35
C GLY A 54 13.09 -0.90 5.62
N ASN A 55 14.06 -1.75 5.28
CA ASN A 55 15.49 -1.43 5.31
C ASN A 55 16.01 -0.75 4.02
N ASP A 56 15.18 -0.58 3.00
CA ASP A 56 15.49 0.15 1.77
C ASP A 56 14.72 1.47 1.73
N PRO A 57 15.27 2.56 2.29
CA PRO A 57 14.59 3.85 2.34
C PRO A 57 14.41 4.50 0.96
N LYS A 58 15.07 4.02 -0.10
CA LYS A 58 14.99 4.61 -1.44
C LYS A 58 13.91 3.95 -2.30
N ASN A 59 13.76 2.62 -2.19
CA ASN A 59 12.89 1.83 -3.07
C ASN A 59 11.91 0.90 -2.36
N GLY A 60 12.01 0.73 -1.03
CA GLY A 60 11.01 0.02 -0.22
C GLY A 60 9.62 0.66 -0.30
N LEU A 61 8.57 -0.02 0.15
CA LEU A 61 7.19 0.47 -0.06
C LEU A 61 6.90 1.77 0.70
N VAL A 62 7.57 1.97 1.85
CA VAL A 62 7.67 3.25 2.56
C VAL A 62 9.06 3.82 2.28
N ILE A 63 9.14 5.05 1.77
CA ILE A 63 10.42 5.67 1.38
C ILE A 63 10.76 6.88 2.25
N ASN A 64 12.05 7.16 2.34
CA ASN A 64 12.62 8.40 2.81
C ASN A 64 13.95 8.67 2.06
N ARG A 65 13.89 9.53 1.04
CA ARG A 65 15.06 9.94 0.24
C ARG A 65 15.57 11.26 0.79
N ASP A 66 16.45 11.15 1.78
CA ASP A 66 17.17 12.26 2.43
C ASP A 66 16.24 13.33 3.02
N ASN A 67 15.05 12.92 3.50
CA ASN A 67 13.96 13.78 4.00
C ASN A 67 13.39 14.77 2.96
N ILE A 68 13.78 14.67 1.68
CA ILE A 68 13.26 15.52 0.60
C ILE A 68 11.99 14.90 0.01
N VAL A 69 12.02 13.59 -0.25
CA VAL A 69 10.87 12.83 -0.74
C VAL A 69 10.63 11.67 0.19
N GLN A 70 9.52 11.70 0.93
CA GLN A 70 9.20 10.69 1.93
C GLN A 70 7.71 10.35 1.96
N THR A 71 7.41 9.12 2.37
CA THR A 71 6.05 8.69 2.66
C THR A 71 5.64 9.26 4.02
N GLN A 72 4.65 10.14 4.05
CA GLN A 72 4.21 10.79 5.29
C GLN A 72 3.06 10.04 5.97
N SER A 73 2.27 9.27 5.22
CA SER A 73 1.14 8.54 5.76
C SER A 73 0.82 7.30 4.93
N ILE A 74 0.09 6.37 5.53
CA ILE A 74 -0.54 5.23 4.86
C ILE A 74 -2.04 5.32 5.17
N THR A 75 -2.87 5.34 4.13
CA THR A 75 -4.33 5.31 4.28
C THR A 75 -4.87 4.06 3.61
N GLN A 76 -5.72 3.31 4.32
CA GLN A 76 -6.45 2.17 3.77
C GLN A 76 -7.94 2.44 3.84
N ALA A 77 -8.64 2.14 2.74
CA ALA A 77 -10.09 2.04 2.70
C ALA A 77 -10.48 0.55 2.59
N VAL A 78 -11.30 0.08 3.53
CA VAL A 78 -11.93 -1.24 3.49
C VAL A 78 -13.39 -1.02 3.17
N ILE A 79 -13.87 -1.58 2.06
CA ILE A 79 -15.24 -1.40 1.59
C ILE A 79 -15.96 -2.73 1.73
N GLU A 80 -16.99 -2.75 2.57
CA GLU A 80 -17.82 -3.92 2.80
C GLU A 80 -19.30 -3.50 2.76
N ASN A 81 -20.04 -4.04 1.79
CA ASN A 81 -21.43 -3.66 1.51
C ASN A 81 -21.56 -2.13 1.30
N ASN A 82 -22.29 -1.45 2.19
CA ASN A 82 -22.49 0.00 2.17
C ASN A 82 -21.63 0.73 3.21
N LYS A 83 -20.66 0.07 3.86
CA LYS A 83 -19.76 0.69 4.83
C LYS A 83 -18.36 0.83 4.22
N VAL A 84 -17.75 1.99 4.44
CA VAL A 84 -16.31 2.20 4.22
C VAL A 84 -15.66 2.48 5.55
N GLU A 85 -14.64 1.69 5.88
CA GLU A 85 -13.76 1.94 7.02
C GLU A 85 -12.42 2.49 6.52
N LEU A 86 -12.07 3.69 6.98
CA LEU A 86 -10.84 4.39 6.66
C LEU A 86 -9.88 4.28 7.83
N HIS A 87 -8.73 3.65 7.62
CA HIS A 87 -7.60 3.65 8.54
C HIS A 87 -6.52 4.58 8.01
N HIS A 88 -6.05 5.51 8.83
CA HIS A 88 -5.02 6.49 8.49
C HIS A 88 -3.89 6.41 9.51
N ASP A 89 -2.72 5.96 9.07
CA ASP A 89 -1.46 6.02 9.81
C ASP A 89 -0.69 7.28 9.39
N ASP A 90 -0.52 8.23 10.30
CA ASP A 90 0.42 9.34 10.16
C ASP A 90 1.81 8.87 10.63
N LEU A 91 2.74 8.73 9.68
CA LEU A 91 4.09 8.22 9.96
C LEU A 91 5.01 9.28 10.56
N LEU A 92 4.68 10.57 10.46
CA LEU A 92 5.48 11.65 11.03
C LEU A 92 5.22 11.78 12.53
N THR A 93 3.95 11.70 12.92
CA THR A 93 3.54 11.81 14.32
C THR A 93 3.39 10.47 15.02
N SER A 94 3.45 9.36 14.26
CA SER A 94 3.15 8.00 14.74
C SER A 94 1.74 7.84 15.32
N ASN A 95 0.79 8.68 14.87
CA ASN A 95 -0.62 8.58 15.23
C ASN A 95 -1.39 7.71 14.23
N ALA A 96 -2.45 7.06 14.69
CA ALA A 96 -3.37 6.31 13.85
C ALA A 96 -4.81 6.75 14.12
N TYR A 97 -5.61 6.82 13.06
CA TYR A 97 -7.01 7.24 13.12
C TYR A 97 -7.88 6.27 12.32
N THR A 98 -9.08 6.01 12.83
CA THR A 98 -10.08 5.20 12.13
C THR A 98 -11.38 5.98 12.04
N ASN A 99 -11.94 6.07 10.84
CA ASN A 99 -13.27 6.64 10.59
C ASN A 99 -14.11 5.65 9.80
N SER A 100 -15.43 5.72 9.98
CA SER A 100 -16.38 4.91 9.22
C SER A 100 -17.44 5.80 8.61
N LEU A 101 -17.78 5.54 7.35
CA LEU A 101 -18.89 6.20 6.66
C LEU A 101 -19.78 5.18 5.95
N LEU A 102 -21.03 5.58 5.71
CA LEU A 102 -21.97 4.81 4.91
C LEU A 102 -22.08 5.41 3.51
N ILE A 103 -22.09 4.55 2.50
CA ILE A 103 -22.40 4.90 1.12
C ILE A 103 -23.94 4.88 1.01
N VAL A 104 -24.51 6.01 0.58
CA VAL A 104 -25.96 6.23 0.44
C VAL A 104 -26.31 6.36 -1.02
#